data_AF-A0A1F2Q9S7-F1
#
_entry.id   AF-A0A1F2Q9S7-F1
#
_cell.length_a   1.000
_cell.length_b   1.000
_cell.length_c   1.000
_cell.angle_alpha   90.00
_cell.angle_beta   90.00
_cell.angle_gamma   90.00
#
_symmetry.space_group_name_H-M   'P 1'
#
loop_
_entity.id
_entity.type
_entity.pdbx_description
1 polymer ?
#
loop_
_entity_poly.entity_id
_entity_poly.type
_entity_poly.pdbx_seq_one_letter_code
_entity_poly.pdbx_strand_id
1 'polypeptide(L)'
;MPTKTYELVTVTMQNGKLKCAPDWVHLYWKDGPGDIRWAFNGMPKNAAGAVVEFVTAVPTKYEAPLKSPGGFRPRGVHRGLGYNRPSAGSHLPDVVTAGNTQESGYFYYDVKLLDHEGEVIAQADPGGDNDPDPGPH
;
A
#
# COMPACT_ATOMS: atom_id res chain seq x y z
N MET A 1 -18.77 -11.64 14.84
CA MET A 1 -18.85 -10.92 13.54
C MET A 1 -17.85 -11.56 12.61
N PRO A 2 -18.12 -11.74 11.31
CA PRO A 2 -17.11 -12.29 10.40
C PRO A 2 -15.91 -11.35 10.42
N THR A 3 -14.77 -11.87 10.88
CA THR A 3 -13.50 -11.15 10.88
C THR A 3 -13.19 -10.80 9.44
N LYS A 4 -13.01 -9.50 9.12
CA LYS A 4 -12.51 -9.10 7.80
C LYS A 4 -11.21 -9.86 7.55
N THR A 5 -11.13 -10.58 6.44
CA THR A 5 -9.93 -11.37 6.11
C THR A 5 -8.78 -10.49 5.65
N TYR A 6 -9.09 -9.36 5.02
CA TYR A 6 -8.13 -8.38 4.51
C TYR A 6 -8.60 -6.93 4.73
N GLU A 7 -7.65 -6.01 4.77
CA GLU A 7 -7.88 -4.57 4.63
C GLU A 7 -7.84 -4.20 3.13
N LEU A 8 -8.84 -3.46 2.63
CA LEU A 8 -8.94 -3.11 1.22
C LEU A 8 -8.42 -1.69 0.97
N VAL A 9 -7.44 -1.57 0.09
CA VAL A 9 -7.00 -0.30 -0.48
C VAL A 9 -7.44 -0.23 -1.93
N THR A 10 -8.28 0.75 -2.25
CA THR A 10 -8.70 1.01 -3.63
C THR A 10 -7.74 2.01 -4.27
N VAL A 11 -7.08 1.58 -5.34
CA VAL A 11 -6.19 2.39 -6.16
C VAL A 11 -6.95 2.85 -7.40
N THR A 12 -7.03 4.16 -7.63
CA THR A 12 -7.76 4.74 -8.77
C THR A 12 -6.93 5.77 -9.52
N MET A 13 -7.17 5.87 -10.82
CA MET A 13 -6.66 6.97 -11.63
C MET A 13 -7.68 8.12 -11.60
N GLN A 14 -7.28 9.29 -11.10
CA GLN A 14 -8.09 10.50 -11.10
C GLN A 14 -7.28 11.68 -11.63
N ASN A 15 -7.73 12.30 -12.72
CA ASN A 15 -7.08 13.46 -13.34
C ASN A 15 -5.59 13.21 -13.66
N GLY A 16 -5.26 12.03 -14.19
CA GLY A 16 -3.89 11.63 -14.52
C GLY A 16 -3.00 11.34 -13.31
N LYS A 17 -3.56 11.27 -12.10
CA LYS A 17 -2.83 10.95 -10.87
C LYS A 17 -3.39 9.70 -10.26
N LEU A 18 -2.49 8.85 -9.77
CA LEU A 18 -2.85 7.68 -9.00
C LEU A 18 -3.24 8.13 -7.57
N LYS A 19 -4.29 7.53 -7.02
CA LYS A 19 -4.77 7.79 -5.66
C LYS A 19 -5.11 6.49 -4.94
N CYS A 20 -4.82 6.44 -3.65
CA CYS A 20 -5.17 5.33 -2.78
C CYS A 20 -6.27 5.75 -1.81
N ALA A 21 -7.20 4.84 -1.55
CA ALA A 21 -8.28 4.99 -0.58
C ALA A 21 -8.40 3.71 0.26
N PRO A 22 -8.04 3.73 1.56
CA PRO A 22 -7.46 4.88 2.27
C PRO A 22 -6.04 5.22 1.77
N ASP A 23 -5.60 6.47 2.01
CA ASP A 23 -4.21 6.90 1.74
C ASP A 23 -3.25 6.40 2.83
N TRP A 24 -3.78 6.14 4.03
CA TRP A 24 -3.06 5.60 5.18
C TRP A 24 -3.65 4.25 5.57
N VAL A 25 -2.80 3.23 5.64
CA VAL A 25 -3.22 1.86 5.92
C VAL A 25 -2.64 1.41 7.25
N HIS A 26 -3.45 0.78 8.10
CA HIS A 26 -2.92 0.14 9.30
C HIS A 26 -2.15 -1.11 8.88
N LEU A 27 -0.97 -1.41 9.46
CA LEU A 27 -0.14 -2.51 8.96
C LEU A 27 -0.12 -3.73 9.86
N TYR A 28 -0.63 -3.61 11.07
CA TYR A 28 -0.71 -4.73 11.98
C TYR A 28 -2.03 -4.72 12.71
N TRP A 29 -2.64 -5.89 12.89
CA TRP A 29 -3.84 -6.02 13.71
C TRP A 29 -3.68 -7.21 14.63
N LYS A 30 -3.94 -7.01 15.93
CA LYS A 30 -3.96 -8.11 16.90
C LYS A 30 -5.08 -9.12 16.61
N ASP A 31 -6.27 -8.60 16.31
CA ASP A 31 -7.50 -9.38 16.06
C ASP A 31 -8.20 -8.93 14.75
N GLY A 32 -7.41 -8.57 13.73
CA GLY A 32 -7.92 -8.00 12.47
C GLY A 32 -7.46 -8.74 11.21
N PRO A 33 -7.47 -8.08 10.04
CA PRO A 33 -7.11 -8.72 8.78
C PRO A 33 -5.67 -9.22 8.76
N GLY A 34 -5.43 -10.31 8.01
CA GLY A 34 -4.10 -10.91 7.87
C GLY A 34 -3.26 -10.29 6.75
N ASP A 35 -3.90 -9.57 5.84
CA ASP A 35 -3.27 -8.97 4.67
C ASP A 35 -3.94 -7.66 4.24
N ILE A 36 -3.23 -6.91 3.41
CA ILE A 36 -3.73 -5.74 2.70
C ILE A 36 -3.90 -6.12 1.24
N ARG A 37 -5.09 -5.88 0.70
CA ARG A 37 -5.43 -6.05 -0.71
C ARG A 37 -5.52 -4.71 -1.42
N TRP A 38 -4.72 -4.54 -2.45
CA TRP A 38 -4.69 -3.36 -3.32
C TRP A 38 -5.49 -3.65 -4.58
N ALA A 39 -6.69 -3.10 -4.66
CA ALA A 39 -7.57 -3.25 -5.80
C ALA A 39 -7.44 -2.06 -6.75
N PHE A 40 -7.10 -2.32 -8.00
CA PHE A 40 -6.89 -1.29 -9.01
C PHE A 40 -8.18 -1.07 -9.78
N ASN A 41 -8.69 0.16 -9.87
CA ASN A 41 -9.95 0.48 -10.55
C ASN A 41 -9.78 1.64 -11.53
N GLY A 42 -10.29 1.48 -12.76
CA GLY A 42 -10.22 2.54 -13.77
C GLY A 42 -8.80 2.84 -14.24
N MET A 43 -7.95 1.81 -14.33
CA MET A 43 -6.57 1.94 -14.77
C MET A 43 -6.49 2.27 -16.28
N PRO A 44 -5.46 3.04 -16.71
CA PRO A 44 -5.30 3.34 -18.12
C PRO A 44 -4.95 2.07 -18.90
N LYS A 45 -5.38 1.99 -20.17
CA LYS A 45 -5.23 0.79 -21.00
C LYS A 45 -3.78 0.39 -21.27
N ASN A 46 -2.85 1.32 -21.19
CA ASN A 46 -1.41 1.07 -21.37
C ASN A 46 -0.72 0.57 -20.09
N ALA A 47 -1.42 0.50 -18.94
CA ALA A 47 -0.89 -0.17 -17.77
C ALA A 47 -0.85 -1.68 -18.01
N ALA A 48 0.32 -2.30 -17.91
CA ALA A 48 0.52 -3.74 -18.02
C ALA A 48 0.84 -4.41 -16.67
N GLY A 49 1.23 -3.64 -15.65
CA GLY A 49 1.54 -4.16 -14.32
C GLY A 49 1.33 -3.14 -13.22
N ALA A 50 1.31 -3.64 -11.98
CA ALA A 50 1.31 -2.80 -10.79
C ALA A 50 2.28 -3.37 -9.74
N VAL A 51 2.96 -2.49 -9.03
CA VAL A 51 3.91 -2.82 -7.96
C VAL A 51 3.53 -2.06 -6.71
N VAL A 52 3.57 -2.73 -5.57
CA VAL A 52 3.53 -2.10 -4.24
C VAL A 52 4.84 -2.41 -3.54
N GLU A 53 5.60 -1.37 -3.20
CA GLU A 53 6.89 -1.50 -2.52
C GLU A 53 7.03 -0.55 -1.33
N PHE A 54 7.73 -0.99 -0.30
CA PHE A 54 8.09 -0.12 0.83
C PHE A 54 9.27 0.77 0.44
N VAL A 55 9.18 2.05 0.78
CA VAL A 55 10.29 2.98 0.55
C VAL A 55 11.23 3.04 1.75
N THR A 56 12.51 3.32 1.48
CA THR A 56 13.57 3.41 2.50
C THR A 56 13.82 4.83 2.98
N ALA A 57 13.09 5.81 2.45
CA ALA A 57 13.19 7.22 2.79
C ALA A 57 11.78 7.83 2.89
N VAL A 58 11.64 8.88 3.71
CA VAL A 58 10.39 9.64 3.84
C VAL A 58 10.14 10.39 2.52
N PRO A 59 9.01 10.17 1.82
CA PRO A 59 8.65 10.97 0.66
C PRO A 59 8.51 12.45 1.04
N THR A 60 8.93 13.36 0.17
CA THR A 60 8.93 14.82 0.47
C THR A 60 7.57 15.36 0.92
N LYS A 61 6.46 14.81 0.42
CA LYS A 61 5.10 15.20 0.82
C LYS A 61 4.76 14.87 2.30
N TYR A 62 5.58 14.05 2.95
CA TYR A 62 5.46 13.66 4.35
C TYR A 62 6.67 14.07 5.20
N GLU A 63 7.54 14.96 4.70
CA GLU A 63 8.70 15.48 5.46
C GLU A 63 8.30 16.26 6.73
N ALA A 64 7.05 16.71 6.83
CA ALA A 64 6.52 17.23 8.08
C ALA A 64 6.46 16.09 9.12
N PRO A 65 7.07 16.25 10.32
CA PRO A 65 7.17 15.17 11.28
C PRO A 65 5.78 14.72 11.71
N LEU A 66 5.37 13.55 11.25
CA LEU A 66 4.27 12.84 11.87
C LEU A 66 4.69 12.55 13.32
N LYS A 67 3.92 13.10 14.25
CA LYS A 67 4.20 12.99 15.69
C LYS A 67 3.73 11.63 16.21
N SER A 68 4.41 10.55 15.84
CA SER A 68 4.27 9.26 16.56
C SER A 68 5.53 8.99 17.38
N PRO A 69 5.39 8.43 18.59
CA PRO A 69 6.51 7.95 19.37
C PRO A 69 7.43 6.96 18.62
N GLY A 70 6.93 6.25 17.60
CA GLY A 70 7.70 5.26 16.83
C GLY A 70 8.59 5.81 15.71
N GLY A 71 8.36 7.05 15.25
CA GLY A 71 9.11 7.65 14.13
C GLY A 71 8.95 6.93 12.78
N PHE A 72 9.71 7.36 11.77
CA PHE A 72 9.78 6.67 10.48
C PHE A 72 10.63 5.39 10.56
N ARG A 73 10.15 4.30 9.95
CA ARG A 73 10.84 3.00 9.92
C ARG A 73 11.42 2.70 8.52
N PRO A 74 12.75 2.80 8.33
CA PRO A 74 13.41 2.51 7.05
C PRO A 74 13.76 1.01 6.89
N ARG A 75 12.77 0.09 6.83
CA ARG A 75 12.86 -1.32 6.32
C ARG A 75 11.59 -2.11 6.74
N GLY A 76 11.21 -3.24 6.09
CA GLY A 76 11.91 -4.01 5.07
C GLY A 76 11.06 -5.07 4.35
N VAL A 77 11.28 -5.19 3.04
CA VAL A 77 11.04 -6.34 2.15
C VAL A 77 9.70 -7.09 2.29
N HIS A 78 8.61 -6.44 1.87
CA HIS A 78 7.51 -7.15 1.23
C HIS A 78 7.23 -6.49 -0.12
N ARG A 79 7.88 -7.01 -1.18
CA ARG A 79 7.36 -6.81 -2.53
C ARG A 79 6.10 -7.65 -2.64
N GLY A 80 4.94 -7.02 -2.47
CA GLY A 80 3.70 -7.64 -2.90
C GLY A 80 3.75 -7.74 -4.43
N LEU A 81 4.03 -8.92 -4.95
CA LEU A 81 3.76 -9.23 -6.35
C LEU A 81 2.35 -9.82 -6.39
N GLY A 82 1.42 -9.07 -6.97
CA GLY A 82 0.02 -9.46 -7.06
C GLY A 82 -0.17 -10.65 -7.98
N TYR A 83 -0.53 -11.80 -7.42
CA TYR A 83 -1.08 -12.95 -8.15
C TYR A 83 -2.56 -13.09 -7.79
N ASN A 84 -3.38 -12.09 -8.13
CA ASN A 84 -4.83 -12.23 -8.02
C ASN A 84 -5.50 -12.10 -9.38
N ARG A 85 -6.72 -12.61 -9.52
CA ARG A 85 -7.50 -12.44 -10.76
C ARG A 85 -7.85 -10.94 -10.91
N PRO A 86 -7.90 -10.41 -12.14
CA PRO A 86 -8.40 -9.06 -12.38
C PRO A 86 -9.74 -8.84 -11.68
N SER A 87 -9.87 -7.72 -10.97
CA SER A 87 -11.10 -7.35 -10.29
C SER A 87 -12.06 -6.63 -11.24
N ALA A 88 -13.37 -6.70 -10.97
CA ALA A 88 -14.39 -6.07 -11.80
C ALA A 88 -14.20 -4.54 -11.81
N GLY A 89 -13.65 -4.00 -12.91
CA GLY A 89 -13.33 -2.57 -13.04
C GLY A 89 -11.90 -2.25 -13.47
N SER A 90 -11.03 -3.27 -13.57
CA SER A 90 -9.67 -3.14 -14.13
C SER A 90 -9.19 -4.44 -14.74
N HIS A 91 -8.34 -4.32 -15.76
CA HIS A 91 -7.64 -5.46 -16.34
C HIS A 91 -6.40 -5.88 -15.53
N LEU A 92 -5.97 -5.06 -14.57
CA LEU A 92 -4.83 -5.38 -13.70
C LEU A 92 -5.25 -6.32 -12.56
N PRO A 93 -4.37 -7.26 -12.16
CA PRO A 93 -4.58 -8.10 -10.98
C PRO A 93 -4.50 -7.26 -9.69
N ASP A 94 -5.25 -7.66 -8.65
CA ASP A 94 -5.04 -7.10 -7.32
C ASP A 94 -3.66 -7.50 -6.78
N VAL A 95 -3.05 -6.60 -5.99
CA VAL A 95 -1.80 -6.89 -5.27
C VAL A 95 -2.12 -7.21 -3.81
N VAL A 96 -1.47 -8.22 -3.24
CA VAL A 96 -1.61 -8.58 -1.84
C VAL A 96 -0.26 -8.38 -1.15
N THR A 97 -0.26 -7.63 -0.06
CA THR A 97 0.91 -7.42 0.80
C THR A 97 0.61 -7.92 2.20
N ALA A 98 1.56 -8.62 2.81
CA ALA A 98 1.50 -8.88 4.24
C ALA A 98 1.66 -7.56 5.01
N GLY A 99 0.90 -7.42 6.09
CA GLY A 99 1.10 -6.37 7.07
C GLY A 99 2.49 -6.45 7.73
N ASN A 100 3.00 -5.33 8.22
CA ASN A 100 4.32 -5.27 8.84
C ASN A 100 4.40 -6.11 10.12
N THR A 101 5.62 -6.45 10.53
CA THR A 101 5.94 -6.94 11.89
C THR A 101 5.34 -5.99 12.94
N GLN A 102 5.13 -6.50 14.15
CA GLN A 102 4.54 -5.81 15.32
C GLN A 102 5.41 -4.65 15.82
N GLU A 103 5.75 -3.73 14.93
CA GLU A 103 6.66 -2.61 15.15
C GLU A 103 5.87 -1.32 15.05
N SER A 104 5.94 -0.52 16.11
CA SER A 104 5.38 0.82 16.13
C SER A 104 6.18 1.78 15.25
N GLY A 105 5.45 2.63 14.53
CA GLY A 105 6.00 3.67 13.67
C GLY A 105 5.18 3.88 12.39
N TYR A 106 5.71 4.76 11.54
CA TYR A 106 5.16 5.02 10.22
C TYR A 106 6.01 4.40 9.13
N PHE A 107 5.31 3.98 8.08
CA PHE A 107 5.84 3.32 6.91
C PHE A 107 5.35 4.06 5.68
N TYR A 108 6.11 4.00 4.59
CA TYR A 108 5.70 4.59 3.34
C TYR A 108 5.77 3.54 2.25
N TYR A 109 4.81 3.60 1.36
CA TYR A 109 4.66 2.73 0.22
C TYR A 109 4.81 3.53 -1.06
N ASP A 110 5.18 2.84 -2.11
CA ASP A 110 5.13 3.31 -3.47
C ASP A 110 4.27 2.33 -4.27
N VAL A 111 3.19 2.84 -4.84
CA VAL A 111 2.26 2.13 -5.71
C VAL A 111 2.53 2.61 -7.13
N LYS A 112 3.12 1.76 -7.95
CA LYS A 112 3.50 2.06 -9.34
C LYS A 112 2.62 1.33 -10.31
N LEU A 113 2.23 2.02 -11.38
CA LEU A 113 1.73 1.38 -12.60
C LEU A 113 2.86 1.31 -13.62
N LEU A 114 3.06 0.12 -14.18
CA LEU A 114 4.05 -0.14 -15.21
C LEU A 114 3.37 -0.33 -16.56
N ASP A 115 4.00 0.10 -17.64
CA ASP A 115 3.62 -0.31 -18.99
C ASP A 115 4.26 -1.65 -19.40
N HIS A 116 4.11 -2.03 -20.66
CA HIS A 116 4.64 -3.28 -21.21
C HIS A 116 6.17 -3.35 -21.30
N GLU A 117 6.86 -2.22 -21.26
CA GLU A 117 8.33 -2.13 -21.25
C GLU A 117 8.87 -2.14 -19.82
N GLY A 118 7.97 -2.03 -18.83
CA GLY A 118 8.32 -1.94 -17.41
C GLY A 118 8.53 -0.50 -16.94
N GLU A 119 8.18 0.50 -17.75
CA GLU A 119 8.33 1.91 -17.41
C GLU A 119 7.18 2.40 -16.50
N VAL A 120 7.51 3.27 -15.55
CA VAL A 120 6.53 3.83 -14.60
C VAL A 120 5.69 4.89 -15.29
N ILE A 121 4.40 4.62 -15.47
CA ILE A 121 3.46 5.56 -16.11
C ILE A 121 2.62 6.37 -15.10
N ALA A 122 2.53 5.88 -13.86
CA ALA A 122 1.88 6.59 -12.76
C ALA A 122 2.34 6.03 -11.42
N GLN A 123 2.29 6.88 -10.39
CA GLN A 123 2.78 6.59 -9.05
C GLN A 123 1.89 7.26 -8.00
N ALA A 124 1.67 6.57 -6.88
CA ALA A 124 1.14 7.12 -5.63
C ALA A 124 1.99 6.63 -4.48
N ASP A 125 2.22 7.49 -3.48
CA ASP A 125 3.01 7.13 -2.30
C ASP A 125 2.13 7.11 -1.04
N PRO A 126 1.30 6.09 -0.78
CA PRO A 126 0.49 6.05 0.43
C PRO A 126 1.35 5.83 1.68
N GLY A 127 0.76 6.11 2.84
CA GLY A 127 1.35 5.88 4.15
C GLY A 127 0.86 4.61 4.82
N GLY A 128 1.60 4.15 5.82
CA GLY A 128 1.20 3.11 6.75
C GLY A 128 1.45 3.55 8.19
N ASP A 129 0.56 3.17 9.09
CA ASP A 129 0.63 3.53 10.50
C ASP A 129 0.38 2.31 11.39
N ASN A 130 1.15 2.17 12.47
CA ASN A 130 0.97 1.18 13.53
C ASN A 130 0.74 1.85 14.90
N ASP A 131 0.14 3.04 14.93
CA ASP A 131 -0.27 3.77 16.15
C ASP A 131 -1.75 3.50 16.49
N PRO A 132 -2.10 3.19 17.76
CA PRO A 132 -1.20 3.00 18.91
C PRO A 132 -0.37 1.72 18.82
N ASP A 133 0.80 1.78 19.44
CA ASP A 133 1.80 0.70 19.52
C ASP A 133 1.11 -0.66 19.77
N PRO A 134 1.37 -1.70 18.95
CA PRO A 134 0.79 -3.03 19.15
C PRO A 134 1.18 -3.70 20.48
N GLY A 135 2.12 -3.11 21.22
CA GLY A 135 2.52 -3.50 22.56
C GLY A 135 3.87 -4.21 22.56
N PRO A 136 4.61 -4.14 23.68
CA PRO A 136 5.89 -4.83 23.81
C PRO A 136 5.67 -6.34 23.88
N HIS A 137 6.43 -7.08 23.07
CA HIS A 137 6.70 -8.50 23.32
C HIS A 137 7.57 -8.68 24.56
#